data_AF-A0A2M8E8Y6-F1
#
_entry.id   AF-A0A2M8E8Y6-F1
#
_cell.length_a   1.000
_cell.length_b   1.000
_cell.length_c   1.000
_cell.angle_alpha   90.00
_cell.angle_beta   90.00
_cell.angle_gamma   90.00
#
_symmetry.space_group_name_H-M   'P 1'
#
loop_
_entity.id
_entity.type
_entity.pdbx_description
1 polymer ?
#
loop_
_entity_poly.entity_id
_entity_poly.type
_entity_poly.pdbx_seq_one_letter_code
_entity_poly.pdbx_strand_id
1 'polypeptide(L)' 'VAMGKTSRKMKFEARKVIVPAGVAGQPSAADVLAEPIVVCRASGTCVVPASCQRNKPPAPNN' A
#
# COMPACT_ATOMS: atom_id res chain seq x y z
N VAL A 1 -4.85 3.85 10.55
CA VAL A 1 -4.05 4.99 10.04
C VAL A 1 -4.13 6.10 11.09
N ALA A 2 -3.13 6.97 11.21
CA ALA A 2 -3.12 8.03 12.22
C ALA A 2 -2.26 9.22 11.78
N MET A 3 -2.58 10.41 12.28
CA MET A 3 -1.84 11.64 12.00
C MET A 3 -1.38 12.29 13.31
N GLY A 4 -0.07 12.50 13.44
CA GLY A 4 0.54 13.27 14.53
C GLY A 4 1.06 14.62 14.03
N LYS A 5 1.69 15.39 14.93
CA LYS A 5 2.23 16.73 14.63
C LYS A 5 3.24 16.71 13.47
N THR A 6 4.14 15.74 13.46
CA THR A 6 5.17 15.56 12.41
C THR A 6 5.13 14.20 11.75
N SER A 7 4.37 13.24 12.29
CA SER A 7 4.31 11.86 11.84
C SER A 7 2.99 11.52 11.16
N ARG A 8 3.04 10.64 10.16
CA ARG A 8 1.88 10.10 9.46
C ARG A 8 2.01 8.59 9.40
N LYS A 9 1.14 7.87 10.10
CA LYS A 9 1.11 6.40 10.14
C LYS A 9 0.19 5.86 9.06
N MET A 10 0.75 5.05 8.18
CA MET A 10 0.09 4.47 7.03
C MET A 10 0.07 2.95 7.14
N LYS A 11 -0.89 2.31 6.45
CA LYS A 11 -0.93 0.87 6.23
C LYS A 11 -0.75 0.62 4.74
N PHE A 12 0.00 -0.41 4.39
CA PHE A 12 0.30 -0.80 3.01
C PHE A 12 -0.15 -2.24 2.81
N GLU A 13 -0.64 -2.52 1.62
CA GLU A 13 -0.97 -3.87 1.18
C GLU A 13 -0.43 -4.09 -0.22
N ALA A 14 0.31 -5.19 -0.41
CA ALA A 14 0.73 -5.65 -1.72
C ALA A 14 -0.19 -6.78 -2.17
N ARG A 15 -0.66 -6.71 -3.41
CA ARG A 15 -1.61 -7.67 -3.98
C ARG A 15 -1.06 -8.27 -5.26
N LYS A 16 -1.18 -9.59 -5.39
CA LYS A 16 -0.94 -10.32 -6.64
C LYS A 16 -2.25 -10.37 -7.42
N VAL A 17 -2.25 -9.88 -8.66
CA VAL A 17 -3.44 -9.81 -9.53
C VAL A 17 -3.35 -10.71 -10.76
N ILE A 18 -2.15 -11.18 -11.11
CA ILE A 18 -1.89 -12.05 -12.26
C ILE A 18 -0.94 -13.17 -11.82
N VAL A 19 -1.10 -14.36 -12.39
CA VAL A 19 -0.23 -15.54 -12.17
C VAL A 19 0.06 -16.27 -13.48
N PRO A 20 1.13 -17.06 -13.57
CA PRO A 20 1.31 -17.99 -14.67
C PRO A 20 0.13 -18.98 -14.75
N ALA A 21 -0.35 -19.27 -15.97
CA ALA A 21 -1.49 -20.16 -16.18
C ALA A 21 -1.16 -21.66 -15.94
N GLY A 22 0.13 -22.00 -15.80
CA GLY A 22 0.57 -23.37 -15.52
C GLY A 22 0.41 -24.35 -16.69
N VAL A 23 0.16 -23.86 -17.91
CA VAL A 23 -0.01 -24.69 -19.10
C VAL A 23 1.35 -25.15 -19.63
N ALA A 24 1.54 -26.47 -19.73
CA ALA A 24 2.79 -27.06 -20.21
C ALA A 24 3.11 -26.61 -21.66
N GLY A 25 4.37 -26.23 -21.90
CA GLY A 25 4.81 -25.74 -23.21
C GLY A 25 4.41 -24.29 -23.54
N GLN A 26 3.73 -23.59 -22.64
CA GLN A 26 3.28 -22.20 -22.84
C GLN A 26 3.78 -21.27 -21.73
N PRO A 27 5.10 -20.96 -21.68
CA PRO A 27 5.70 -20.21 -20.58
C PRO A 27 5.24 -18.74 -20.48
N SER A 28 4.65 -18.19 -21.55
CA SER A 28 4.10 -16.84 -21.59
C SER A 28 2.62 -16.76 -21.19
N ALA A 29 1.94 -17.89 -20.99
CA ALA A 29 0.52 -17.91 -20.62
C ALA A 29 0.32 -17.47 -19.16
N ALA A 30 -0.66 -16.59 -18.92
CA ALA A 30 -0.96 -16.03 -17.61
C ALA A 30 -2.47 -15.84 -17.43
N ASP A 31 -2.93 -16.02 -16.19
CA ASP A 31 -4.31 -15.79 -15.78
C ASP A 31 -4.42 -14.54 -14.91
N VAL A 32 -5.42 -13.71 -15.21
CA VAL A 32 -5.86 -12.65 -14.31
C VAL A 32 -6.68 -13.30 -13.21
N LEU A 33 -6.30 -13.07 -11.96
CA LEU A 33 -7.02 -13.60 -10.82
C LEU A 33 -8.36 -12.86 -10.68
N ALA A 34 -9.45 -13.61 -10.54
CA ALA A 34 -10.78 -13.04 -10.29
C ALA A 34 -10.78 -12.14 -9.04
N GLU A 35 -10.08 -12.58 -7.99
CA GLU A 35 -9.87 -11.80 -6.77
C GLU A 35 -8.37 -11.61 -6.48
N PRO A 36 -7.90 -10.38 -6.23
CA PRO A 36 -6.51 -10.12 -5.85
C PRO A 36 -6.10 -10.84 -4.56
N ILE A 37 -4.94 -11.51 -4.58
CA ILE A 37 -4.39 -12.19 -3.40
C ILE A 37 -3.50 -11.22 -2.63
N VAL A 38 -3.80 -10.98 -1.35
CA VAL A 38 -2.93 -10.20 -0.46
C VAL A 38 -1.67 -11.00 -0.15
N VAL A 39 -0.52 -10.50 -0.57
CA VAL A 39 0.78 -11.18 -0.37
C VAL A 39 1.59 -10.55 0.75
N CYS A 40 1.36 -9.28 1.07
CA CYS A 40 2.06 -8.59 2.15
C CYS A 40 1.19 -7.50 2.75
N ARG A 41 1.28 -7.33 4.06
CA ARG A 41 0.74 -6.19 4.80
C ARG A 41 1.87 -5.56 5.61
N ALA A 42 1.95 -4.24 5.56
CA ALA A 42 2.94 -3.49 6.31
C ALA A 42 2.31 -2.25 6.93
N SER A 43 2.99 -1.70 7.93
CA SER A 43 2.72 -0.35 8.42
C SER A 43 4.00 0.46 8.37
N GLY A 44 3.89 1.71 7.96
CA GLY A 44 5.02 2.64 7.90
C GLY A 44 4.63 3.99 8.49
N THR A 45 5.65 4.74 8.89
CA THR A 45 5.48 6.10 9.39
C THR A 45 6.37 7.03 8.60
N CYS A 46 5.76 7.99 7.91
CA CYS A 46 6.49 9.09 7.28
C CYS A 46 6.57 10.27 8.24
N VAL A 47 7.75 10.91 8.33
CA VAL A 47 7.98 12.05 9.20
C VAL A 47 8.40 13.25 8.35
N VAL A 48 7.75 14.40 8.58
CA VAL A 48 8.12 15.68 7.97
C VAL A 48 8.38 16.67 9.11
N PRO A 49 9.60 17.22 9.23
CA PRO A 49 9.92 18.26 10.20
C PRO A 49 8.92 19.41 10.14
N ALA A 50 8.54 19.97 11.28
CA ALA A 50 7.48 20.98 11.37
C ALA A 50 7.74 22.21 10.49
N SER A 51 8.98 22.69 10.42
CA SER A 51 9.39 23.81 9.57
C SER A 51 9.28 23.55 8.07
N CYS A 52 9.20 22.27 7.66
CA CYS A 52 9.08 21.86 6.27
C CYS A 52 7.63 21.53 5.86
N GLN A 53 6.66 21.65 6.77
CA GLN A 53 5.26 21.37 6.47
C GLN A 53 4.61 22.60 5.82
N ARG A 54 3.99 22.41 4.65
CA ARG A 54 3.39 23.51 3.87
C ARG A 54 1.90 23.71 4.14
N ASN A 55 1.21 22.69 4.64
CA ASN A 55 -0.22 22.72 4.92
C ASN A 55 -0.46 22.51 6.41
N LYS A 56 -1.45 23.21 6.96
CA LYS A 56 -1.93 22.94 8.33
C LYS A 56 -2.47 21.51 8.36
N PRO A 57 -2.10 20.69 9.35
CA PRO A 57 -2.71 19.38 9.49
C PRO A 57 -4.24 19.55 9.65
N PRO A 58 -5.06 18.68 9.02
CA PRO A 58 -6.50 18.70 9.22
C PRO A 58 -6.82 18.65 10.71
N ALA A 59 -7.91 19.33 11.11
CA ALA A 59 -8.37 19.31 12.49
C ALA A 59 -8.54 17.86 12.96
N PRO A 60 -8.19 17.53 14.21
CA PRO A 60 -8.42 16.18 14.73
C PRO A 60 -9.91 15.87 14.61
N ASN A 61 -10.24 14.73 13.98
CA ASN A 61 -11.59 14.20 14.03
C ASN A 61 -11.90 13.90 15.50
N ASN A 62 -12.92 14.57 16.03
CA ASN A 62 -13.43 14.39 17.39
C ASN A 62 -13.98 12.97 17.57
#